data_AF-A0A815QVQ2-F1
#
_entry.id   AF-A0A815QVQ2-F1
#
_cell.length_a   1.000
_cell.length_b   1.000
_cell.length_c   1.000
_cell.angle_alpha   90.00
_cell.angle_beta   90.00
_cell.angle_gamma   90.00
#
_symmetry.space_group_name_H-M   'P 1'
#
loop_
_entity.id
_entity.type
_entity.pdbx_description
1 polymer ?
#
loop_
_entity_poly.entity_id
_entity_poly.type
_entity_poly.pdbx_seq_one_letter_code
_entity_poly.pdbx_strand_id
1 'polypeptide(L)'
;MHLLTFLELRKPGWIFREFILWSQGVFFNTFFVTYLISPKICHRFVGFLEEEAVITYTRCIRDLDAGKLPKWSQTPAPNIAKAYWKLSDDAMLRDVLLAIRADEAIHRQVNHKLADVGPNAPNPFLDQEKGERHPPNENKQREIDTYSK
;
A
#
# COMPACT_ATOMS: atom_id res chain seq x y z
N MET A 1 3.65 6.14 -5.33
CA MET A 1 3.35 5.89 -6.77
C MET A 1 1.91 5.48 -7.05
N HIS A 2 1.19 4.96 -6.05
CA HIS A 2 -0.20 4.51 -6.23
C HIS A 2 -1.13 5.61 -6.73
N LEU A 3 -1.06 6.80 -6.12
CA LEU A 3 -1.84 7.97 -6.52
C LEU A 3 -1.70 8.29 -8.02
N LEU A 4 -0.47 8.40 -8.52
CA LEU A 4 -0.22 8.75 -9.92
C LEU A 4 -0.76 7.66 -10.87
N THR A 5 -0.64 6.40 -10.47
CA THR A 5 -1.22 5.27 -11.23
C THR A 5 -2.74 5.38 -11.34
N PHE A 6 -3.45 5.72 -10.26
CA PHE A 6 -4.90 5.87 -10.30
C PHE A 6 -5.36 7.17 -10.99
N LEU A 7 -4.54 8.23 -10.99
CA LEU A 7 -4.84 9.46 -11.73
C LEU A 7 -4.81 9.27 -13.25
N GLU A 8 -3.94 8.39 -13.76
CA GLU A 8 -3.96 7.98 -15.18
C GLU A 8 -5.26 7.25 -15.55
N LEU A 9 -5.83 6.48 -14.62
CA LEU A 9 -7.08 5.75 -14.83
C LEU A 9 -8.31 6.67 -14.74
N ARG A 10 -8.29 7.65 -13.83
CA ARG A 10 -9.41 8.56 -13.61
C ARG A 10 -8.97 9.93 -13.13
N LYS A 11 -9.28 10.95 -13.93
CA LYS A 11 -9.14 12.35 -13.52
C LYS A 11 -10.28 12.75 -12.57
N PRO A 12 -9.97 13.22 -11.35
CA PRO A 12 -10.99 13.66 -10.41
C PRO A 12 -11.58 15.01 -10.80
N GLY A 13 -12.87 15.19 -10.51
CA GLY A 13 -13.57 16.47 -10.64
C GLY A 13 -13.21 17.47 -9.55
N TRP A 14 -13.65 18.72 -9.69
CA TRP A 14 -13.25 19.83 -8.81
C TRP A 14 -13.66 19.61 -7.34
N ILE A 15 -14.89 19.13 -7.07
CA ILE A 15 -15.37 18.86 -5.70
C ILE A 15 -14.43 17.90 -4.96
N PHE A 16 -14.02 16.81 -5.63
CA PHE A 16 -13.13 15.82 -5.04
C PHE A 16 -11.73 16.40 -4.78
N ARG A 17 -11.23 17.27 -5.67
CA ARG A 17 -9.94 17.93 -5.49
C ARG A 17 -9.95 18.87 -4.28
N GLU A 18 -11.01 19.67 -4.12
CA GLU A 18 -11.17 20.51 -2.93
C GLU A 18 -11.20 19.66 -1.66
N PHE A 19 -11.95 18.55 -1.67
CA PHE A 19 -12.00 17.63 -0.53
C PHE A 19 -10.62 17.05 -0.18
N ILE A 20 -9.79 16.72 -1.18
CA ILE A 20 -8.40 16.29 -0.95
C ILE A 20 -7.58 17.41 -0.29
N LEU A 21 -7.68 18.65 -0.78
CA LEU A 21 -6.94 19.78 -0.22
C LEU A 21 -7.31 20.04 1.24
N TRP A 22 -8.60 20.02 1.56
CA TRP A 22 -9.09 20.14 2.93
C TRP A 22 -8.62 18.98 3.81
N SER A 23 -8.77 17.74 3.33
CA SER A 23 -8.35 16.54 4.07
C SER A 23 -6.84 16.54 4.35
N GLN A 24 -6.03 16.94 3.36
CA GLN A 24 -4.59 17.08 3.50
C GLN A 24 -4.24 18.18 4.51
N GLY A 25 -4.92 19.33 4.45
CA GLY A 25 -4.72 20.43 5.40
C GLY A 25 -4.96 20.00 6.85
N VAL A 26 -6.03 19.24 7.11
CA VAL A 26 -6.32 18.73 8.46
C VAL A 26 -5.34 17.62 8.84
N PHE A 27 -5.23 16.58 8.01
CA PHE A 27 -4.45 15.38 8.33
C PHE A 27 -2.98 15.70 8.52
N PHE A 28 -2.37 16.51 7.66
CA PHE A 28 -0.96 16.87 7.77
C PHE A 28 -0.66 17.55 9.11
N ASN A 29 -1.44 18.57 9.48
CA ASN A 29 -1.20 19.32 10.71
C ASN A 29 -1.42 18.45 11.96
N THR A 30 -2.50 17.67 12.01
CA THR A 30 -2.77 16.77 13.14
C THR A 30 -1.70 15.68 13.25
N PHE A 31 -1.32 15.05 12.14
CA PHE A 31 -0.31 14.00 12.13
C PHE A 31 1.06 14.55 12.49
N PHE A 32 1.43 15.74 12.00
CA PHE A 32 2.68 16.42 12.35
C PHE A 32 2.81 16.66 13.86
N VAL A 33 1.79 17.27 14.48
CA VAL A 33 1.79 17.52 15.94
C VAL A 33 1.82 16.21 16.73
N THR A 34 1.04 15.22 16.30
CA THR A 34 1.01 13.91 16.97
C THR A 34 2.36 13.21 16.87
N TYR A 35 3.07 13.33 15.75
CA TYR A 35 4.38 12.74 15.57
C TYR A 35 5.42 13.36 16.50
N LEU A 36 5.35 14.67 16.75
CA LEU A 36 6.22 15.34 17.73
C LEU A 36 5.97 14.85 19.17
N ILE A 37 4.72 14.51 19.50
CA ILE A 37 4.34 14.02 20.83
C ILE A 37 4.67 12.53 20.98
N SER A 38 4.32 11.71 20.00
CA SER A 38 4.49 10.26 20.03
C SER A 38 4.60 9.64 18.63
N PRO A 39 5.83 9.45 18.13
CA PRO A 39 6.07 8.72 16.88
C PRO A 39 5.50 7.30 16.90
N LYS A 40 5.50 6.66 18.08
CA LYS A 40 4.96 5.32 18.29
C LYS A 40 3.47 5.23 17.94
N ILE A 41 2.67 6.21 18.36
CA ILE A 41 1.24 6.24 18.04
C ILE A 41 1.05 6.43 16.53
N CYS A 42 1.80 7.34 15.91
CA CYS A 42 1.75 7.56 14.46
C CYS A 42 2.09 6.29 13.67
N HIS A 43 3.18 5.61 14.00
CA HIS A 43 3.55 4.36 13.33
C HIS A 43 2.51 3.26 13.56
N ARG A 44 1.98 3.12 14.77
CA ARG A 44 0.95 2.12 15.03
C ARG A 44 -0.35 2.43 14.27
N PHE A 45 -0.73 3.69 14.20
CA PHE A 45 -1.89 4.15 13.44
C PHE A 45 -1.74 3.87 11.94
N VAL A 46 -0.60 4.23 11.35
CA VAL A 46 -0.33 3.92 9.94
C VAL A 46 -0.32 2.41 9.71
N GLY A 47 0.30 1.61 10.60
CA GLY A 47 0.25 0.15 10.50
C GLY A 47 -1.18 -0.40 10.34
N PHE A 48 -2.12 0.09 11.15
CA PHE A 48 -3.53 -0.29 11.02
C PHE A 48 -4.21 0.24 9.75
N LEU A 49 -3.84 1.43 9.26
CA LEU A 49 -4.32 1.90 7.95
C LEU A 49 -3.88 0.95 6.83
N GLU A 50 -2.63 0.48 6.87
CA GLU A 50 -2.11 -0.44 5.87
C GLU A 50 -2.70 -1.85 6.00
N GLU A 51 -3.07 -2.30 7.20
CA GLU A 51 -3.89 -3.52 7.39
C GLU A 51 -5.21 -3.43 6.62
N GLU A 52 -5.94 -2.33 6.78
CA GLU A 52 -7.20 -2.09 6.07
C GLU A 52 -6.98 -1.92 4.56
N ALA A 53 -5.85 -1.33 4.14
CA ALA A 53 -5.47 -1.25 2.74
C ALA A 53 -5.25 -2.64 2.12
N VAL A 54 -4.50 -3.52 2.78
CA VAL A 54 -4.27 -4.91 2.34
C VAL A 54 -5.60 -5.67 2.21
N ILE A 55 -6.49 -5.53 3.20
CA ILE A 55 -7.83 -6.13 3.18
C ILE A 55 -8.64 -5.59 1.98
N THR A 56 -8.63 -4.28 1.78
CA THR A 56 -9.35 -3.61 0.70
C THR A 56 -8.90 -4.10 -0.67
N TYR A 57 -7.59 -4.10 -0.95
CA TYR A 57 -7.08 -4.59 -2.23
C TYR A 57 -7.34 -6.08 -2.43
N THR A 58 -7.28 -6.89 -1.38
CA THR A 58 -7.65 -8.30 -1.45
C THR A 58 -9.11 -8.49 -1.87
N ARG A 59 -10.02 -7.70 -1.29
CA ARG A 59 -11.44 -7.72 -1.68
C ARG A 59 -11.63 -7.24 -3.12
N CYS A 60 -10.94 -6.19 -3.54
CA CYS A 60 -10.99 -5.70 -4.92
C CYS A 60 -10.52 -6.76 -5.93
N ILE A 61 -9.41 -7.44 -5.66
CA ILE A 61 -8.89 -8.52 -6.51
C ILE A 61 -9.88 -9.68 -6.56
N ARG A 62 -10.46 -10.08 -5.42
CA ARG A 62 -11.47 -11.13 -5.37
C ARG A 62 -12.72 -10.79 -6.19
N ASP A 63 -13.21 -9.56 -6.09
CA ASP A 63 -14.38 -9.12 -6.87
C ASP A 63 -14.07 -8.99 -8.36
N LEU A 64 -12.83 -8.65 -8.71
CA LEU A 64 -12.33 -8.66 -10.08
C LEU A 64 -12.29 -10.08 -10.65
N ASP A 65 -11.74 -11.04 -9.90
CA ASP A 65 -11.62 -12.45 -10.30
C ASP A 65 -12.98 -13.14 -10.40
N ALA A 66 -13.95 -12.71 -9.58
CA ALA A 66 -15.34 -13.14 -9.66
C ALA A 66 -16.13 -12.50 -10.82
N GLY A 67 -15.48 -11.67 -11.66
CA GLY A 67 -16.12 -11.03 -12.82
C GLY A 67 -17.08 -9.89 -12.47
N LYS A 68 -17.09 -9.39 -11.23
CA LYS A 68 -18.00 -8.30 -10.80
C LYS A 68 -17.58 -6.92 -11.32
N LEU A 69 -16.33 -6.80 -11.77
CA LEU A 69 -15.72 -5.56 -12.26
C LEU A 69 -15.29 -5.70 -13.73
N PRO A 70 -16.23 -5.90 -14.68
CA PRO A 70 -15.91 -6.25 -16.07
C PRO A 70 -15.03 -5.20 -16.75
N LYS A 71 -15.28 -3.91 -16.49
CA LYS A 71 -14.45 -2.83 -17.02
C LYS A 71 -12.99 -2.94 -16.59
N TRP A 72 -12.75 -3.27 -15.33
CA TRP A 72 -11.40 -3.36 -14.77
C TRP A 72 -10.69 -4.61 -15.25
N SER A 73 -11.42 -5.72 -15.46
CA SER A 73 -10.85 -6.99 -15.94
C SER A 73 -10.22 -6.88 -17.33
N GLN A 74 -10.68 -5.91 -18.13
CA GLN A 74 -10.20 -5.65 -19.48
C GLN A 74 -9.30 -4.40 -19.57
N THR A 75 -8.98 -3.78 -18.43
CA THR A 75 -8.16 -2.56 -18.42
C THR A 75 -6.67 -2.93 -18.37
N PRO A 76 -5.85 -2.50 -19.35
CA PRO A 76 -4.40 -2.69 -19.29
C PRO A 76 -3.77 -1.84 -18.18
N ALA A 77 -2.65 -2.29 -17.62
CA ALA A 77 -1.91 -1.52 -16.63
C ALA A 77 -1.37 -0.20 -17.26
N PRO A 78 -1.49 0.94 -16.56
CA PRO A 78 -0.88 2.20 -17.02
C PRO A 78 0.64 2.08 -17.17
N ASN A 79 1.22 2.77 -18.15
CA ASN A 79 2.68 2.71 -18.42
C ASN A 79 3.52 3.14 -17.21
N ILE A 80 3.04 4.12 -16.42
CA ILE A 80 3.71 4.54 -15.18
C ILE A 80 3.80 3.40 -14.16
N ALA A 81 2.76 2.56 -14.08
CA ALA A 81 2.73 1.41 -13.19
C ALA A 81 3.67 0.32 -13.68
N LYS A 82 3.60 -0.01 -14.99
CA LYS A 82 4.49 -0.99 -15.61
C LYS A 82 5.96 -0.64 -15.39
N ALA A 83 6.32 0.63 -15.62
CA ALA A 83 7.68 1.11 -15.42
C ALA A 83 8.12 1.05 -13.95
N TYR A 84 7.26 1.46 -13.01
CA TYR A 84 7.62 1.52 -11.59
C TYR A 84 7.75 0.12 -10.96
N TRP A 85 6.76 -0.74 -11.16
CA TRP A 85 6.75 -2.10 -10.61
C TRP A 85 7.43 -3.14 -11.51
N LYS A 86 7.99 -2.72 -12.65
CA LYS A 86 8.65 -3.60 -13.64
C LYS A 86 7.73 -4.75 -14.10
N LEU A 87 6.47 -4.42 -14.36
CA LEU A 87 5.48 -5.38 -14.87
C LEU A 87 5.72 -5.66 -16.35
N SER A 88 5.18 -6.78 -16.85
CA SER A 88 5.24 -7.12 -18.27
C SER A 88 4.47 -6.12 -19.14
N ASP A 89 4.80 -6.10 -20.44
CA ASP A 89 4.15 -5.21 -21.41
C ASP A 89 2.66 -5.54 -21.61
N ASP A 90 2.25 -6.78 -21.36
CA ASP A 90 0.87 -7.27 -21.40
C ASP A 90 0.16 -7.19 -20.03
N ALA A 91 0.80 -6.63 -19.00
CA ALA A 91 0.23 -6.54 -17.66
C ALA A 91 -1.12 -5.80 -17.63
N MET A 92 -2.03 -6.31 -16.82
CA MET A 92 -3.40 -5.83 -16.64
C MET A 92 -3.55 -5.08 -15.33
N LEU A 93 -4.68 -4.37 -15.16
CA LEU A 93 -4.99 -3.65 -13.92
C LEU A 93 -4.97 -4.58 -12.70
N ARG A 94 -5.29 -5.87 -12.87
CA ARG A 94 -5.15 -6.89 -11.82
C ARG A 94 -3.73 -6.98 -11.27
N ASP A 95 -2.72 -6.96 -12.13
CA ASP A 95 -1.31 -7.08 -11.73
C ASP A 95 -0.85 -5.84 -10.97
N VAL A 96 -1.38 -4.68 -11.34
CA VAL A 96 -1.18 -3.43 -10.60
C VAL A 96 -1.78 -3.52 -9.20
N LEU A 97 -3.01 -4.04 -9.05
CA LEU A 97 -3.64 -4.22 -7.73
C LEU A 97 -2.86 -5.20 -6.85
N LEU A 98 -2.29 -6.26 -7.45
CA LEU A 98 -1.43 -7.20 -6.75
C LEU A 98 -0.13 -6.53 -6.25
N ALA A 99 0.51 -5.74 -7.11
CA ALA A 99 1.73 -5.02 -6.76
C ALA A 99 1.47 -3.99 -5.65
N ILE A 100 0.40 -3.19 -5.76
CA ILE A 100 0.01 -2.23 -4.73
C ILE A 100 -0.26 -2.94 -3.40
N ARG A 101 -1.04 -4.04 -3.40
CA ARG A 101 -1.29 -4.81 -2.17
C ARG A 101 0.00 -5.30 -1.53
N ALA A 102 0.99 -5.70 -2.32
CA ALA A 102 2.28 -6.14 -1.81
C ALA A 102 3.05 -4.99 -1.15
N ASP A 103 2.99 -3.78 -1.72
CA ASP A 103 3.56 -2.57 -1.10
C ASP A 103 2.90 -2.30 0.26
N GLU A 104 1.56 -2.33 0.34
CA GLU A 104 0.86 -2.06 1.61
C GLU A 104 1.16 -3.11 2.68
N ALA A 105 1.36 -4.37 2.30
CA ALA A 105 1.78 -5.41 3.24
C ALA A 105 3.17 -5.14 3.81
N ILE A 106 4.09 -4.59 3.01
CA ILE A 106 5.41 -4.14 3.46
C ILE A 106 5.27 -2.92 4.35
N HIS A 107 4.49 -1.91 3.95
CA HIS A 107 4.24 -0.70 4.75
C HIS A 107 3.64 -1.03 6.11
N ARG A 108 2.67 -1.95 6.16
CA ARG A 108 2.10 -2.51 7.39
C ARG A 108 3.21 -3.05 8.29
N GLN A 109 4.00 -3.99 7.78
CA GLN A 109 5.04 -4.65 8.56
C GLN A 109 6.07 -3.65 9.09
N VAL A 110 6.52 -2.73 8.23
CA VAL A 110 7.49 -1.69 8.58
C VAL A 110 6.93 -0.81 9.69
N ASN A 111 5.70 -0.30 9.54
CA ASN A 111 5.11 0.62 10.52
C ASN A 111 4.80 -0.05 11.86
N HIS A 112 4.26 -1.27 11.88
CA HIS A 112 4.09 -1.99 13.14
C HIS A 112 5.43 -2.24 13.83
N LYS A 113 6.48 -2.59 13.08
CA LYS A 113 7.81 -2.79 13.66
C LYS A 113 8.41 -1.49 14.18
N LEU A 114 8.27 -0.38 13.44
CA LEU A 114 8.74 0.93 13.87
C LEU A 114 8.00 1.44 15.12
N ALA A 115 6.75 1.03 15.32
CA ALA A 115 6.03 1.32 16.57
C ALA A 115 6.56 0.54 17.78
N ASP A 116 7.25 -0.59 17.57
CA ASP A 116 7.74 -1.46 18.63
C ASP A 116 9.22 -1.22 18.98
N VAL A 117 10.00 -0.65 18.07
CA VAL A 117 11.42 -0.32 18.32
C VAL A 117 11.56 0.96 19.15
N GLY A 118 12.62 1.01 19.97
CA GLY A 118 12.93 2.20 20.77
C GLY A 118 13.46 3.36 19.91
N PRO A 119 13.42 4.62 20.41
CA PRO A 119 13.79 5.81 19.63
C PRO A 119 15.21 5.82 19.06
N ASN A 120 16.15 5.14 19.72
CA ASN A 120 17.56 5.07 19.33
C ASN A 120 17.95 3.70 18.78
N ALA A 121 16.99 2.81 18.57
CA ALA A 121 17.26 1.51 17.98
C ALA A 121 17.61 1.68 16.50
N PRO A 122 18.56 0.90 15.96
CA PRO A 122 18.82 0.90 14.53
C PRO A 122 17.56 0.47 13.77
N ASN A 123 17.32 1.06 12.60
CA ASN A 123 16.22 0.63 11.75
C ASN A 123 16.47 -0.82 11.29
N PRO A 124 15.63 -1.78 11.69
CA PRO A 124 15.86 -3.21 11.44
C PRO A 124 15.75 -3.62 9.96
N PHE A 125 15.29 -2.71 9.09
CA PHE A 125 15.12 -2.96 7.67
C PHE A 125 16.32 -2.51 6.82
N LEU A 126 17.30 -1.78 7.37
CA LEU A 126 18.45 -1.28 6.62
C LEU A 126 19.38 -2.38 6.09
N ASP A 127 19.55 -3.47 6.85
CA ASP A 127 20.45 -4.57 6.45
C ASP A 127 19.75 -5.64 5.61
N GLN A 128 18.42 -5.68 5.63
CA GLN A 128 17.62 -6.63 4.84
C GLN A 128 17.67 -6.32 3.33
N GLU A 129 18.03 -5.10 2.94
CA GLU A 129 18.21 -4.72 1.53
C GLU A 129 19.58 -5.13 0.96
N LYS A 130 20.58 -5.38 1.82
CA LYS A 130 21.97 -5.66 1.40
C LYS A 130 22.32 -7.15 1.30
N GLY A 131 21.49 -8.04 1.85
CA GLY A 131 21.69 -9.48 1.80
C GLY A 131 20.58 -10.15 0.99
N GLU A 132 20.96 -10.87 -0.07
CA GLU A 132 20.22 -11.92 -0.79
C GLU A 132 18.71 -12.00 -0.53
N ARG A 133 17.90 -11.78 -1.60
CA ARG A 133 16.46 -12.07 -1.65
C ARG A 133 16.15 -13.41 -0.97
N HIS A 134 15.83 -13.37 0.32
CA HIS A 134 15.41 -14.56 1.04
C HIS A 134 14.00 -14.92 0.53
N PRO A 135 13.74 -16.20 0.24
CA PRO A 135 12.38 -16.65 -0.03
C PRO A 135 11.47 -16.24 1.14
N PRO A 136 10.16 -16.07 0.92
CA PRO A 136 9.24 -15.63 1.96
C PRO A 136 9.42 -16.50 3.21
N ASN A 137 9.70 -15.87 4.36
CA ASN A 137 9.59 -16.54 5.65
C ASN A 137 8.19 -17.18 5.73
N GLU A 138 8.08 -18.41 6.25
CA GLU A 138 6.80 -19.10 6.47
C GLU A 138 5.71 -18.19 7.08
N ASN A 139 6.05 -17.22 7.92
CA ASN A 139 5.09 -16.25 8.46
C ASN A 139 4.52 -15.30 7.41
N LYS A 140 5.31 -14.89 6.42
CA LYS A 140 4.85 -14.06 5.29
C LYS A 140 3.92 -14.86 4.37
N GLN A 141 4.20 -16.15 4.16
CA GLN A 141 3.31 -17.05 3.41
C GLN A 141 2.03 -17.34 4.18
N ARG A 142 2.11 -17.64 5.48
CA ARG A 142 0.95 -17.87 6.36
C ARG A 142 0.05 -16.64 6.46
N GLU A 143 0.60 -15.43 6.52
CA GLU A 143 -0.22 -14.20 6.49
C GLU A 143 -0.94 -14.03 5.16
N ILE A 144 -0.24 -14.23 4.03
CA ILE A 144 -0.87 -14.19 2.70
C ILE A 144 -2.01 -15.22 2.62
N ASP A 145 -1.79 -16.43 3.11
CA ASP A 145 -2.77 -17.52 3.10
C ASP A 145 -3.94 -17.26 4.08
N THR A 146 -3.71 -16.54 5.16
CA THR A 146 -4.74 -16.17 6.15
C THR A 146 -5.71 -15.14 5.58
N TYR A 147 -5.23 -14.20 4.76
CA TYR A 147 -6.09 -13.22 4.09
C TYR A 147 -6.59 -13.67 2.71
N SER A 148 -6.14 -14.83 2.22
CA SER A 148 -6.58 -15.44 0.96
C SER A 148 -7.76 -16.40 1.08
N LYS A 149 -8.34 -16.57 2.28
CA LYS A 149 -9.61 -17.27 2.52
C LYS A 149 -10.75 -16.27 2.69
#